data_AF-M1PLD5-F1
#
_entry.id   AF-M1PLD5-F1
#
_cell.length_a   1.000
_cell.length_b   1.000
_cell.length_c   1.000
_cell.angle_alpha   90.00
_cell.angle_beta   90.00
_cell.angle_gamma   90.00
#
_symmetry.space_group_name_H-M   'P 1'
#
loop_
_entity.id
_entity.type
_entity.pdbx_description
1 polymer ?
#
loop_
_entity_poly.entity_id
_entity_poly.type
_entity_poly.pdbx_seq_one_letter_code
_entity_poly.pdbx_strand_id
1 'polypeptide(L)' 'MDGLGIYALDNKAVAAFLVNEAELTVRGLNVFYGGWDYETLFDSRHRY' A
#
# COMPACT_ATOMS: atom_id res chain seq x y z
N MET A 1 16.98 7.28 5.50
CA MET A 1 16.99 5.89 5.01
C MET A 1 15.76 5.75 4.15
N ASP A 2 15.88 5.29 2.91
CA ASP A 2 14.72 5.26 2.01
C ASP A 2 13.88 4.01 2.30
N GLY A 3 12.69 4.22 2.86
CA GLY A 3 11.75 3.15 3.21
C GLY A 3 10.72 2.95 2.11
N LEU A 4 10.66 1.76 1.52
CA LEU A 4 9.55 1.37 0.64
C LEU A 4 8.34 1.00 1.50
N GLY A 5 7.23 1.70 1.29
CA GLY A 5 5.96 1.50 1.98
C GLY A 5 4.84 1.12 1.02
N ILE A 6 3.91 0.33 1.53
CA ILE A 6 2.66 -0.02 0.87
C ILE A 6 1.51 0.38 1.80
N TYR A 7 0.53 1.11 1.29
CA TYR A 7 -0.61 1.59 2.07
C TYR A 7 -1.92 1.33 1.33
N ALA A 8 -2.89 0.75 2.03
CA ALA A 8 -4.24 0.54 1.51
C ALA A 8 -4.99 1.87 1.50
N LEU A 9 -5.35 2.37 0.32
CA LEU A 9 -6.15 3.59 0.17
C LEU A 9 -7.64 3.28 0.37
N ASP A 10 -8.11 2.16 -0.18
CA ASP A 10 -9.46 1.64 -0.01
C ASP A 10 -9.48 0.10 -0.16
N ASN A 11 -10.67 -0.52 -0.19
CA ASN A 11 -10.82 -1.98 -0.28
C ASN A 11 -10.34 -2.58 -1.61
N LYS A 12 -10.04 -1.75 -2.61
CA LYS A 12 -9.64 -2.13 -3.96
C LYS A 12 -8.42 -1.35 -4.45
N ALA A 13 -7.79 -0.51 -3.63
CA ALA A 13 -6.67 0.32 -4.06
C ALA A 13 -5.55 0.34 -3.03
N VAL A 14 -4.33 0.17 -3.52
CA VAL A 14 -3.11 0.17 -2.71
C VAL A 14 -2.07 1.08 -3.37
N ALA A 15 -1.48 1.97 -2.58
CA ALA A 15 -0.40 2.85 -3.00
C ALA A 15 0.96 2.31 -2.57
N ALA A 16 1.91 2.32 -3.49
CA ALA A 16 3.33 2.16 -3.18
C ALA A 16 4.02 3.53 -3.14
N PHE A 17 4.81 3.76 -2.10
CA PHE A 17 5.50 5.03 -1.89
C PHE A 17 6.86 4.82 -1.24
N LEU A 18 7.72 5.80 -1.41
CA LEU A 18 9.03 5.85 -0.78
C LEU A 18 9.06 6.98 0.25
N VAL A 19 9.48 6.67 1.47
CA VAL A 19 9.67 7.65 2.53
C VAL A 19 11.15 7.97 2.61
N ASN A 20 11.49 9.25 2.39
CA ASN A 20 12.81 9.76 2.71
C ASN A 20 12.71 10.59 3.99
N GLU A 21 13.11 9.99 5.12
CA GLU A 21 13.06 10.64 6.43
C GLU A 21 14.05 11.80 6.56
N ALA A 22 15.15 11.79 5.81
CA ALA A 22 16.15 12.86 5.87
C ALA A 22 15.62 14.16 5.26
N GLU A 23 14.79 14.05 4.22
CA GLU A 23 14.19 15.17 3.52
C GLU A 23 12.74 15.43 3.96
N LEU A 24 12.19 14.58 4.83
CA LEU A 24 10.77 14.57 5.22
C LEU A 24 9.83 14.54 4.02
N THR A 25 10.20 13.79 2.97
CA THR A 25 9.41 13.67 1.75
C THR A 25 8.81 12.28 1.60
N VAL A 26 7.62 12.24 1.01
CA VAL A 26 6.97 11.00 0.57
C VAL A 26 6.78 11.08 -0.94
N ARG A 27 7.36 10.12 -1.65
CA ARG A 27 7.24 10.02 -3.10
C ARG A 27 6.31 8.88 -3.46
N GLY A 28 5.16 9.20 -4.06
CA GLY A 28 4.29 8.19 -4.67
C GLY A 28 4.97 7.55 -5.87
N LEU A 29 5.01 6.22 -5.89
CA LEU A 29 5.56 5.45 -7.01
C LEU A 29 4.44 5.00 -7.95
N ASN A 30 3.41 4.35 -7.39
CA ASN A 30 2.28 3.88 -8.17
C ASN A 30 1.05 3.64 -7.28
N VAL A 31 -0.13 3.60 -7.91
CA VAL A 31 -1.39 3.17 -7.30
C VAL A 31 -1.90 1.96 -8.07
N PHE A 32 -2.03 0.85 -7.37
CA PHE A 32 -2.54 -0.40 -7.92
C PHE A 32 -4.02 -0.53 -7.56
N TYR A 33 -4.85 -0.79 -8.56
CA TYR A 33 -6.26 -1.11 -8.38
C TYR A 33 -6.45 -2.62 -8.50
N GLY A 34 -7.02 -3.22 -7.47
CA GLY A 34 -7.35 -4.62 -7.38
C GLY A 34 -8.79 -4.91 -7.77
N GLY A 35 -8.98 -5.93 -8.62
CA GLY A 35 -10.26 -6.62 -8.79
C GLY A 35 -10.51 -7.62 -7.66
N TRP A 36 -11.47 -8.53 -7.83
CA TRP A 36 -11.94 -9.50 -6.83
C TRP A 36 -10.81 -10.25 -6.07
N ASP A 37 -9.66 -10.47 -6.71
CA ASP A 37 -8.47 -11.11 -6.12
C ASP A 37 -7.70 -10.26 -5.08
N TYR A 38 -7.95 -8.96 -4.95
CA TYR A 38 -7.31 -8.16 -3.89
C TYR A 38 -8.06 -8.26 -2.56
N GLU A 39 -9.37 -8.54 -2.57
CA GLU A 39 -10.13 -8.74 -1.34
C GLU A 39 -9.62 -9.96 -0.56
N THR A 40 -9.08 -10.98 -1.23
CA THR A 40 -8.52 -12.18 -0.57
C THR A 40 -7.26 -11.89 0.25
N LEU A 41 -6.50 -10.84 -0.08
CA LEU A 41 -5.34 -10.38 0.71
C LEU A 41 -5.74 -9.66 2.00
N PHE A 42 -6.96 -9.13 2.08
CA PHE A 42 -7.50 -8.46 3.26
C PHE A 42 -8.45 -9.35 4.08
N ASP A 43 -9.16 -10.28 3.43
CA ASP A 43 -10.06 -11.26 4.07
C ASP A 43 -9.30 -12.31 4.90
N SER A 44 -8.03 -12.57 4.55
CA SER A 44 -7.16 -13.48 5.31
C SER A 44 -6.72 -12.93 6.68
N ARG A 45 -7.07 -11.68 7.04
CA ARG A 45 -6.92 -11.16 8.42
C ARG A 45 -8.14 -11.39 9.31
N HIS A 46 -9.19 -12.05 8.81
CA HIS A 46 -10.45 -12.29 9.53
C HIS A 46 -10.80 -13.78 9.71
N ARG A 47 -9.81 -14.68 9.76
CA ARG A 47 -10.03 -16.04 10.27
C ARG A 47 -9.05 -16.37 11.40
N TYR A 48 -9.66 -16.55 12.58
CA TYR A 48 -9.14 -17.34 13.71
C TYR A 48 -8.64 -18.72 13.26
#